data_AF-A0A1F6ZKI5-F1
#
_entry.id   AF-A0A1F6ZKI5-F1
#
_cell.length_a   1.000
_cell.length_b   1.000
_cell.length_c   1.000
_cell.angle_alpha   90.00
_cell.angle_beta   90.00
_cell.angle_gamma   90.00
#
_symmetry.space_group_name_H-M   'P 1'
#
loop_
_entity.id
_entity.type
_entity.pdbx_description
1 polymer ?
#
loop_
_entity_poly.entity_id
_entity_poly.type
_entity_poly.pdbx_seq_one_letter_code
_entity_poly.pdbx_strand_id
1 'polypeptide(L)'
;MKKESWKILGLVLIGIIFISLVANFVAAQVLNSTFDPVRNMFAKWGADGDISQNVAKYLFIILVTLLIWSIIDMIGLVKSNPIKWIMSAIIGFLAVGYLTPNEIWVTLSSYSALGMTLLFMLPFVILLFFTIRITAEGGAQGYFFGLLMWIAYLLFLAYRLIMGMVFGLLDTKNPSTWISVTVWILALLVVIFYKTFTKWVGKEVVEGTVQSAERIMKMSVERDKLNADALKRTGQPTG
;
A
#
# COMPACT_ATOMS: atom_id res chain seq x y z
N MET A 1 12.26 -7.17 -25.80
CA MET A 1 11.58 -7.39 -24.50
C MET A 1 11.02 -8.80 -24.45
N LYS A 2 11.21 -9.54 -23.35
CA LYS A 2 10.67 -10.91 -23.20
C LYS A 2 9.15 -10.86 -23.12
N LYS A 3 8.48 -11.91 -23.62
CA LYS A 3 7.01 -12.05 -23.63
C LYS A 3 6.38 -11.91 -22.23
N GLU A 4 7.16 -12.15 -21.18
CA GLU A 4 6.74 -12.01 -19.78
C GLU A 4 6.66 -10.55 -19.31
N SER A 5 7.51 -9.66 -19.83
CA SER A 5 7.50 -8.23 -19.47
C SER A 5 6.20 -7.52 -19.87
N TRP A 6 5.55 -7.97 -20.94
CA TRP A 6 4.25 -7.42 -21.39
C TRP A 6 3.10 -7.78 -20.44
N LYS A 7 3.16 -8.94 -19.79
CA LYS A 7 2.13 -9.35 -18.83
C LYS A 7 2.20 -8.53 -17.55
N ILE A 8 3.41 -8.28 -17.06
CA ILE A 8 3.65 -7.45 -15.88
C ILE A 8 3.22 -6.01 -16.16
N LEU A 9 3.61 -5.46 -17.31
CA LEU A 9 3.23 -4.09 -17.71
C LEU A 9 1.72 -3.93 -17.88
N GLY A 10 1.06 -4.94 -18.48
CA GLY A 10 -0.40 -4.97 -18.60
C GLY A 10 -1.10 -5.00 -17.25
N LEU A 11 -0.59 -5.77 -16.29
CA LEU A 11 -1.18 -5.85 -14.95
C LEU A 11 -0.98 -4.55 -14.15
N VAL A 12 0.20 -3.93 -14.26
CA VAL A 12 0.46 -2.62 -13.66
C VAL A 12 -0.47 -1.54 -14.24
N LEU A 13 -0.65 -1.52 -15.57
CA LEU A 13 -1.57 -0.59 -16.22
C LEU A 13 -3.03 -0.81 -15.79
N ILE A 14 -3.49 -2.06 -15.73
CA ILE A 14 -4.82 -2.39 -15.23
C ILE A 14 -4.95 -1.96 -13.76
N GLY A 15 -3.93 -2.17 -12.94
CA GLY A 15 -3.90 -1.71 -11.55
C GLY A 15 -4.02 -0.20 -11.42
N ILE A 16 -3.27 0.56 -12.22
CA ILE A 16 -3.32 2.03 -12.21
C ILE A 16 -4.69 2.53 -12.69
N ILE A 17 -5.23 1.96 -13.78
CA ILE A 17 -6.56 2.31 -14.30
C ILE A 17 -7.63 1.99 -13.26
N PHE A 18 -7.56 0.83 -12.61
CA PHE A 18 -8.49 0.41 -11.57
C PHE A 18 -8.42 1.35 -10.36
N ILE A 19 -7.22 1.66 -9.86
CA ILE A 19 -7.02 2.61 -8.76
C ILE A 19 -7.58 3.99 -9.14
N SER A 20 -7.36 4.43 -10.38
CA SER A 20 -7.85 5.72 -10.88
C SER A 20 -9.38 5.75 -10.99
N LEU A 21 -9.99 4.67 -11.47
CA LEU A 21 -11.45 4.53 -11.53
C LEU A 21 -12.07 4.51 -10.14
N VAL A 22 -11.50 3.75 -9.21
CA VAL A 22 -11.96 3.72 -7.81
C VAL A 22 -11.79 5.09 -7.16
N ALA A 23 -10.66 5.76 -7.35
CA ALA A 23 -10.41 7.09 -6.81
C ALA A 23 -11.40 8.13 -7.34
N ASN A 24 -11.68 8.12 -8.65
CA ASN A 24 -12.63 9.04 -9.29
C ASN A 24 -14.07 8.76 -8.88
N PHE A 25 -14.45 7.47 -8.79
CA PHE A 25 -15.79 7.07 -8.34
C PHE A 25 -16.03 7.47 -6.88
N VAL A 26 -15.01 7.31 -6.04
CA VAL A 26 -15.05 7.72 -4.65
C VAL A 26 -15.08 9.25 -4.52
N ALA A 27 -14.27 9.99 -5.28
CA ALA A 27 -14.26 11.44 -5.27
C ALA A 27 -15.60 12.05 -5.70
N ALA A 28 -16.30 11.44 -6.66
CA ALA A 28 -17.61 11.92 -7.14
C ALA A 28 -18.74 11.76 -6.11
N GLN A 29 -18.61 10.86 -5.14
CA GLN A 29 -19.65 10.57 -4.15
C GLN A 29 -19.50 11.33 -2.81
N VAL A 30 -18.37 12.01 -2.57
CA VAL A 30 -18.06 12.70 -1.29
C VAL A 30 -18.88 13.98 -1.04
N LEU A 31 -19.81 14.35 -1.93
CA LEU A 31 -20.63 15.55 -1.78
C LEU A 31 -21.82 15.42 -0.80
N ASN A 32 -22.15 14.22 -0.28
CA ASN A 32 -23.30 14.05 0.61
C ASN A 32 -22.94 13.33 1.93
N SER A 33 -22.90 14.13 3.01
CA SER A 33 -23.00 13.77 4.44
C SER A 33 -22.95 12.26 4.79
N THR A 34 -21.76 11.73 5.00
CA THR A 34 -21.54 10.41 5.60
C THR A 34 -20.68 10.47 6.85
N PHE A 35 -20.98 9.58 7.80
CA PHE A 35 -20.29 9.44 9.07
C PHE A 35 -18.83 9.09 8.82
N ASP A 36 -17.98 10.10 8.96
CA ASP A 36 -16.54 10.02 8.73
C ASP A 36 -15.89 10.24 10.10
N PRO A 37 -15.32 9.22 10.76
CA PRO A 37 -14.77 9.34 12.11
C PRO A 37 -13.65 10.38 12.19
N VAL A 38 -12.88 10.54 11.12
CA VAL A 38 -11.79 11.52 11.04
C VAL A 38 -12.38 12.91 10.86
N ARG A 39 -13.31 13.10 9.90
CA ARG A 39 -14.06 14.35 9.77
C ARG A 39 -14.87 14.68 11.02
N ASN A 40 -15.41 13.70 11.74
CA ASN A 40 -16.16 13.86 12.98
C ASN A 40 -15.22 14.17 14.15
N MET A 41 -13.98 13.68 14.15
CA MET A 41 -12.94 14.16 15.07
C MET A 41 -12.58 15.62 14.76
N PHE A 42 -12.36 15.98 13.49
CA PHE A 42 -12.09 17.36 13.08
C PHE A 42 -13.31 18.30 13.23
N ALA A 43 -14.53 17.79 13.08
CA ALA A 43 -15.77 18.53 13.24
C ALA A 43 -16.17 18.64 14.71
N LYS A 44 -15.90 17.64 15.56
CA LYS A 44 -15.98 17.79 17.02
C LYS A 44 -14.92 18.77 17.52
N TRP A 45 -13.73 18.76 16.95
CA TRP A 45 -12.75 19.83 17.20
C TRP A 45 -13.28 21.19 16.76
N GLY A 46 -13.91 21.32 15.59
CA GLY A 46 -14.59 22.57 15.19
C GLY A 46 -15.78 22.97 16.08
N ALA A 47 -16.51 22.01 16.65
CA ALA A 47 -17.71 22.27 17.46
C ALA A 47 -17.40 22.65 18.92
N ASP A 48 -16.36 22.07 19.51
CA ASP A 48 -16.00 22.28 20.93
C ASP A 48 -14.72 23.16 21.11
N GLY A 49 -14.02 23.51 20.04
CA GLY A 49 -12.80 24.32 20.09
C GLY A 49 -12.20 24.59 18.71
N ASP A 50 -12.78 25.57 18.00
CA ASP A 50 -12.42 25.99 16.63
C ASP A 50 -10.91 25.93 16.34
N ILE A 51 -10.48 24.86 15.66
CA ILE A 51 -9.29 24.94 14.83
C ILE A 51 -9.66 25.91 13.72
N SER A 52 -9.28 27.18 13.89
CA SER A 52 -9.57 28.22 12.90
C SER A 52 -9.16 27.70 11.51
N GLN A 53 -9.97 28.03 10.49
CA GLN A 53 -9.72 27.66 9.10
C GLN A 53 -8.28 27.93 8.65
N ASN A 54 -7.64 28.93 9.28
CA ASN A 54 -6.23 29.27 9.11
C ASN A 54 -5.28 28.18 9.62
N VAL A 55 -5.53 27.58 10.79
CA VAL A 55 -4.70 26.49 11.35
C VAL A 55 -4.74 25.26 10.45
N ALA A 56 -5.91 24.89 9.91
CA ALA A 56 -6.01 23.80 8.93
C ALA A 56 -5.18 24.10 7.67
N LYS A 57 -5.21 25.35 7.18
CA LYS A 57 -4.40 25.80 6.04
C LYS A 57 -2.91 25.72 6.33
N TYR A 58 -2.46 26.11 7.52
CA TYR A 58 -1.05 26.00 7.92
C TYR A 58 -0.58 24.56 8.06
N LEU A 59 -1.40 23.69 8.69
CA LEU A 59 -1.11 22.26 8.78
C LEU A 59 -0.99 21.62 7.40
N PHE A 60 -1.88 22.00 6.47
CA PHE A 60 -1.83 21.51 5.10
C PHE A 60 -0.57 22.00 4.36
N ILE A 61 -0.15 23.26 4.53
CA ILE A 61 1.12 23.77 3.99
C ILE A 61 2.31 22.97 4.50
N ILE A 62 2.35 22.68 5.81
CA ILE A 62 3.43 21.89 6.41
C ILE A 62 3.46 20.49 5.80
N LEU A 63 2.30 19.83 5.68
CA LEU A 63 2.19 18.49 5.11
C LEU A 63 2.65 18.44 3.65
N VAL A 64 2.19 19.38 2.83
CA VAL A 64 2.60 19.47 1.41
C VAL A 64 4.09 19.80 1.28
N THR A 65 4.61 20.67 2.14
CA THR A 65 6.05 21.00 2.20
C THR A 65 6.89 19.76 2.50
N LEU A 66 6.51 18.97 3.53
CA LEU A 66 7.20 17.74 3.88
C LEU A 66 7.15 16.69 2.75
N LEU A 67 6.00 16.59 2.07
CA LEU A 67 5.83 15.70 0.92
C LEU A 67 6.78 16.09 -0.22
N ILE A 68 6.82 17.37 -0.59
CA ILE A 68 7.73 17.88 -1.63
C ILE A 68 9.19 17.66 -1.22
N TRP A 69 9.52 17.92 0.04
CA TRP A 69 10.86 17.68 0.57
C TRP A 69 11.27 16.21 0.41
N SER A 70 10.38 15.27 0.76
CA SER A 70 10.61 13.83 0.60
C SER A 70 10.85 13.44 -0.86
N ILE A 71 10.11 14.03 -1.81
CA ILE A 71 10.30 13.79 -3.24
C ILE A 71 11.66 14.33 -3.72
N ILE A 72 12.03 15.56 -3.33
CA ILE A 72 13.32 16.16 -3.71
C ILE A 72 14.49 15.33 -3.15
N ASP A 73 14.36 14.85 -1.91
CA ASP A 73 15.37 14.00 -1.26
C ASP A 73 15.52 12.66 -1.99
N MET A 74 14.39 12.02 -2.33
CA MET A 74 14.36 10.75 -3.06
C MET A 74 15.00 10.86 -4.46
N ILE A 75 14.80 11.98 -5.18
CA ILE A 75 15.40 12.20 -6.51
C ILE A 75 16.91 12.49 -6.38
N GLY A 76 17.36 13.05 -5.25
CA GLY A 76 18.77 13.40 -5.03
C GLY A 76 19.26 14.58 -5.88
N LEU A 77 18.35 15.40 -6.43
CA LEU A 77 18.68 16.51 -7.34
C LEU A 77 19.43 17.65 -6.64
N VAL A 78 19.11 17.88 -5.36
CA VAL A 78 19.72 18.93 -4.53
C VAL A 78 20.51 18.25 -3.42
N LYS A 79 21.82 18.54 -3.29
CA LYS A 79 22.65 17.90 -2.26
C LYS A 79 22.56 18.55 -0.87
N SER A 80 22.29 19.86 -0.84
CA SER A 80 22.27 20.65 0.40
C SER A 80 20.90 20.60 1.09
N ASN A 81 20.83 20.08 2.32
CA ASN A 81 19.58 19.97 3.08
C ASN A 81 18.88 21.32 3.32
N PRO A 82 19.58 22.42 3.66
CA PRO A 82 18.95 23.75 3.76
C PRO A 82 18.27 24.20 2.47
N ILE A 83 18.88 23.94 1.32
CA ILE A 83 18.32 24.31 0.01
C ILE A 83 17.05 23.49 -0.28
N LYS A 84 17.06 22.19 0.02
CA LYS A 84 15.86 21.33 -0.09
C LYS A 84 14.71 21.90 0.73
N TRP A 85 14.97 22.29 1.98
CA TRP A 85 13.97 22.87 2.87
C TRP A 85 13.37 24.15 2.31
N ILE A 86 14.21 25.11 1.89
CA ILE A 86 13.74 26.38 1.31
C ILE A 86 12.92 26.13 0.05
N MET A 87 13.41 25.29 -0.87
CA MET A 87 12.69 24.96 -2.09
C MET A 87 11.35 24.29 -1.79
N SER A 88 11.32 23.30 -0.89
CA SER A 88 10.10 22.61 -0.52
C SER A 88 9.07 23.53 0.13
N ALA A 89 9.52 24.48 0.95
CA ALA A 89 8.64 25.45 1.61
C ALA A 89 8.05 26.44 0.60
N ILE A 90 8.84 26.94 -0.36
CA ILE A 90 8.36 27.82 -1.42
C ILE A 90 7.35 27.09 -2.31
N ILE A 91 7.68 25.88 -2.77
CA ILE A 91 6.78 25.10 -3.63
C ILE A 91 5.51 24.71 -2.86
N GLY A 92 5.63 24.29 -1.60
CA GLY A 92 4.49 23.95 -0.75
C GLY A 92 3.57 25.13 -0.48
N PHE A 93 4.14 26.31 -0.23
CA PHE A 93 3.39 27.55 -0.10
C PHE A 93 2.66 27.91 -1.41
N LEU A 94 3.33 27.84 -2.56
CA LEU A 94 2.70 28.11 -3.86
C LEU A 94 1.60 27.09 -4.17
N ALA A 95 1.82 25.80 -3.88
CA ALA A 95 0.86 24.73 -4.13
C ALA A 95 -0.44 24.92 -3.33
N VAL A 96 -0.35 25.36 -2.07
CA VAL A 96 -1.53 25.58 -1.22
C VAL A 96 -2.07 27.00 -1.32
N GLY A 97 -1.25 27.97 -1.75
CA GLY A 97 -1.60 29.38 -1.84
C GLY A 97 -2.82 29.64 -2.73
N TYR A 98 -2.96 28.86 -3.81
CA TYR A 98 -4.09 28.96 -4.75
C TYR A 98 -5.32 28.16 -4.34
N LEU A 99 -5.23 27.31 -3.30
CA LEU A 99 -6.37 26.53 -2.85
C LEU A 99 -7.28 27.37 -1.95
N THR A 100 -8.55 27.41 -2.32
CA THR A 100 -9.61 27.88 -1.44
C THR A 100 -9.76 26.93 -0.25
N PRO A 101 -10.24 27.41 0.91
CA PRO A 101 -10.46 26.54 2.05
C PRO A 101 -11.42 25.37 1.77
N ASN A 102 -12.39 25.56 0.87
CA ASN A 102 -13.30 24.51 0.46
C ASN A 102 -12.57 23.39 -0.29
N GLU A 103 -11.62 23.73 -1.16
CA GLU A 103 -10.79 22.74 -1.87
C GLU A 103 -9.85 22.00 -0.92
N ILE A 104 -9.32 22.66 0.11
CA ILE A 104 -8.53 21.98 1.16
C ILE A 104 -9.40 20.96 1.88
N TRP A 105 -10.64 21.32 2.24
CA TRP A 105 -11.58 20.38 2.86
C TRP A 105 -11.97 19.22 1.96
N VAL A 106 -12.20 19.46 0.67
CA VAL A 106 -12.48 18.41 -0.34
C VAL A 106 -11.27 17.48 -0.52
N THR A 107 -10.06 18.04 -0.45
CA THR A 107 -8.83 17.25 -0.53
C THR A 107 -8.65 16.41 0.74
N LEU A 108 -8.87 17.00 1.93
CA LEU A 108 -8.85 16.30 3.23
C LEU A 108 -9.92 15.21 3.34
N SER A 109 -11.12 15.43 2.80
CA SER A 109 -12.15 14.38 2.75
C SER A 109 -11.78 13.26 1.77
N SER A 110 -11.06 13.57 0.67
CA SER A 110 -10.46 12.56 -0.20
C SER A 110 -9.40 11.72 0.54
N TYR A 111 -8.69 12.31 1.51
CA TYR A 111 -7.82 11.56 2.42
C TYR A 111 -8.58 10.67 3.41
N SER A 112 -9.82 10.98 3.76
CA SER A 112 -10.66 10.07 4.55
C SER A 112 -11.04 8.83 3.76
N ALA A 113 -11.42 9.00 2.49
CA ALA A 113 -11.61 7.90 1.55
C ALA A 113 -10.34 7.05 1.39
N LEU A 114 -9.17 7.69 1.27
CA LEU A 114 -7.88 7.00 1.22
C LEU A 114 -7.57 6.28 2.54
N GLY A 115 -7.83 6.91 3.68
CA GLY A 115 -7.65 6.33 5.02
C GLY A 115 -8.55 5.11 5.24
N MET A 116 -9.81 5.18 4.81
CA MET A 116 -10.70 4.02 4.81
C MET A 116 -10.21 2.94 3.85
N THR A 117 -9.77 3.31 2.64
CA THR A 117 -9.17 2.37 1.69
C THR A 117 -7.99 1.65 2.33
N LEU A 118 -7.07 2.36 2.99
CA LEU A 118 -5.97 1.77 3.73
C LEU A 118 -6.45 0.85 4.85
N LEU A 119 -7.48 1.25 5.62
CA LEU A 119 -7.99 0.45 6.73
C LEU A 119 -8.59 -0.89 6.27
N PHE A 120 -9.22 -0.92 5.08
CA PHE A 120 -9.75 -2.14 4.49
C PHE A 120 -8.70 -2.92 3.67
N MET A 121 -7.81 -2.24 2.94
CA MET A 121 -6.77 -2.85 2.12
C MET A 121 -5.59 -3.38 2.94
N LEU A 122 -5.25 -2.76 4.07
CA LEU A 122 -4.07 -3.16 4.85
C LEU A 122 -4.21 -4.59 5.39
N PRO A 123 -5.34 -5.01 6.01
CA PRO A 123 -5.55 -6.41 6.36
C PRO A 123 -5.47 -7.36 5.15
N PHE A 124 -6.02 -6.95 4.01
CA PHE A 124 -5.95 -7.72 2.77
C PHE A 124 -4.50 -7.91 2.29
N VAL A 125 -3.70 -6.84 2.28
CA VAL A 125 -2.28 -6.87 1.87
C VAL A 125 -1.46 -7.71 2.84
N ILE A 126 -1.70 -7.62 4.15
CA ILE A 126 -1.04 -8.46 5.16
C ILE A 126 -1.36 -9.94 4.91
N LEU A 127 -2.64 -10.28 4.71
CA LEU A 127 -3.07 -11.64 4.39
C LEU A 127 -2.43 -12.16 3.11
N LEU A 128 -2.30 -11.30 2.10
CA LEU A 128 -1.63 -11.61 0.86
C LEU A 128 -0.18 -12.01 1.12
N PHE A 129 0.62 -11.17 1.80
CA PHE A 129 2.01 -11.49 2.14
C PHE A 129 2.14 -12.76 3.01
N PHE A 130 1.21 -12.94 3.95
CA PHE A 130 1.22 -14.10 4.82
C PHE A 130 0.91 -15.39 4.05
N THR A 131 -0.01 -15.33 3.09
CA THR A 131 -0.34 -16.44 2.17
C THR A 131 0.89 -16.83 1.35
N ILE A 132 1.61 -15.85 0.80
CA ILE A 132 2.85 -16.09 0.05
C ILE A 132 3.85 -16.86 0.90
N ARG A 133 4.10 -16.38 2.11
CA ARG A 133 5.10 -16.99 3.00
C ARG A 133 4.72 -18.40 3.41
N ILE A 134 3.48 -18.59 3.86
CA ILE A 134 3.00 -19.91 4.31
C ILE A 134 2.94 -20.91 3.17
N THR A 135 2.56 -20.50 1.96
CA THR A 135 2.53 -21.41 0.81
C THR A 135 3.93 -21.79 0.33
N ALA A 136 4.90 -20.90 0.47
CA ALA A 136 6.30 -21.19 0.15
C ALA A 136 6.94 -22.17 1.16
N GLU A 137 6.69 -22.00 2.46
CA GLU A 137 7.33 -22.79 3.52
C GLU A 137 6.56 -24.07 3.89
N GLY A 138 5.22 -24.03 3.87
CA GLY A 138 4.35 -25.05 4.48
C GLY A 138 3.80 -26.12 3.54
N GLY A 139 4.13 -26.08 2.24
CA GLY A 139 3.66 -27.06 1.25
C GLY A 139 2.13 -27.21 1.22
N ALA A 140 1.63 -28.45 1.29
CA ALA A 140 0.20 -28.73 1.27
C ALA A 140 -0.53 -28.19 2.51
N GLN A 141 0.07 -28.30 3.71
CA GLN A 141 -0.55 -27.79 4.94
C GLN A 141 -0.65 -26.27 4.92
N GLY A 142 0.40 -25.59 4.41
CA GLY A 142 0.38 -24.15 4.21
C GLY A 142 -0.69 -23.69 3.22
N TYR A 143 -0.90 -24.46 2.14
CA TYR A 143 -1.98 -24.20 1.19
C TYR A 143 -3.37 -24.20 1.87
N PHE A 144 -3.68 -25.24 2.66
CA PHE A 144 -4.95 -25.33 3.38
C PHE A 144 -5.12 -24.22 4.43
N PHE A 145 -4.06 -23.92 5.19
CA PHE A 145 -4.11 -22.89 6.21
C PHE A 145 -4.34 -21.50 5.59
N GLY A 146 -3.65 -21.18 4.50
CA GLY A 146 -3.87 -19.91 3.78
C GLY A 146 -5.30 -19.79 3.26
N LEU A 147 -5.87 -20.86 2.70
CA LEU A 147 -7.26 -20.87 2.24
C LEU A 147 -8.23 -20.62 3.40
N LEU A 148 -8.03 -21.28 4.53
CA LEU A 148 -8.86 -21.12 5.73
C LEU A 148 -8.86 -19.67 6.23
N MET A 149 -7.69 -19.03 6.27
CA MET A 149 -7.59 -17.62 6.66
C MET A 149 -8.34 -16.68 5.70
N TRP A 150 -8.24 -16.92 4.38
CA TRP A 150 -8.99 -16.12 3.41
C TRP A 150 -10.50 -16.30 3.57
N ILE A 151 -10.97 -17.52 3.84
CA ILE A 151 -12.38 -17.78 4.15
C ILE A 151 -12.78 -17.05 5.44
N ALA A 152 -11.99 -17.12 6.49
CA ALA A 152 -12.27 -16.42 7.75
C ALA A 152 -12.33 -14.90 7.56
N TYR A 153 -11.40 -14.33 6.78
CA TYR A 153 -11.41 -12.91 6.43
C TYR A 153 -12.62 -12.52 5.57
N LEU A 154 -12.99 -13.36 4.60
CA LEU A 154 -14.17 -13.16 3.77
C LEU A 154 -15.46 -13.15 4.61
N LEU A 155 -15.58 -14.08 5.56
CA LEU A 155 -16.69 -14.14 6.50
C LEU A 155 -16.74 -12.91 7.41
N PHE A 156 -15.58 -12.46 7.91
CA PHE A 156 -15.47 -11.22 8.69
C PHE A 156 -15.95 -10.00 7.89
N LEU A 157 -15.50 -9.87 6.63
CA LEU A 157 -15.94 -8.78 5.75
C LEU A 157 -17.44 -8.89 5.43
N ALA A 158 -17.96 -10.09 5.19
CA ALA A 158 -19.39 -10.32 4.94
C ALA A 158 -20.22 -9.93 6.17
N TYR A 159 -19.82 -10.36 7.37
CA TYR A 159 -20.45 -9.98 8.64
C TYR A 159 -20.45 -8.45 8.81
N ARG A 160 -19.31 -7.79 8.58
CA ARG A 160 -19.20 -6.33 8.69
C ARG A 160 -20.11 -5.61 7.69
N LEU A 161 -20.21 -6.11 6.45
CA LEU A 161 -21.11 -5.56 5.43
C LEU A 161 -22.58 -5.74 5.82
N ILE A 162 -22.98 -6.94 6.24
CA ILE A 162 -24.37 -7.23 6.64
C ILE A 162 -24.75 -6.38 7.85
N MET A 163 -23.93 -6.38 8.91
CA MET A 163 -24.20 -5.58 10.11
C MET A 163 -24.20 -4.08 9.79
N GLY A 164 -23.29 -3.63 8.92
CA GLY A 164 -23.26 -2.26 8.46
C GLY A 164 -24.55 -1.84 7.73
N MET A 165 -25.13 -2.72 6.91
CA MET A 165 -26.42 -2.49 6.26
C MET A 165 -27.59 -2.54 7.26
N VAL A 166 -27.61 -3.53 8.16
CA VAL A 166 -28.68 -3.72 9.16
C VAL A 166 -28.78 -2.53 10.13
N PHE A 167 -27.64 -2.00 10.58
CA PHE A 167 -27.62 -0.84 11.49
C PHE A 167 -27.65 0.51 10.77
N GLY A 168 -27.76 0.54 9.43
CA GLY A 168 -27.76 1.77 8.65
C GLY A 168 -26.44 2.54 8.69
N LEU A 169 -25.33 1.87 9.05
CA LEU A 169 -23.98 2.45 9.04
C LEU A 169 -23.41 2.54 7.62
N LEU A 170 -23.90 1.68 6.72
CA LEU A 170 -23.54 1.65 5.31
C LEU A 170 -24.71 2.17 4.47
N ASP A 171 -24.59 3.41 4.00
CA ASP A 171 -25.46 3.96 2.96
C ASP A 171 -24.86 3.66 1.59
N THR A 172 -25.68 3.27 0.62
CA THR A 172 -25.29 3.12 -0.80
C THR A 172 -24.72 4.40 -1.42
N LYS A 173 -25.05 5.56 -0.83
CA LYS A 173 -24.49 6.87 -1.21
C LYS A 173 -23.10 7.11 -0.60
N ASN A 174 -22.70 6.32 0.39
CA ASN A 174 -21.40 6.46 1.04
C ASN A 174 -20.30 5.79 0.20
N PRO A 175 -19.25 6.53 -0.22
CA PRO A 175 -18.10 5.92 -0.88
C PRO A 175 -17.45 4.79 -0.07
N SER A 176 -17.52 4.84 1.26
CA SER A 176 -17.01 3.78 2.15
C SER A 176 -17.67 2.41 1.91
N THR A 177 -18.96 2.42 1.61
CA THR A 177 -19.73 1.20 1.30
C THR A 177 -19.17 0.55 0.05
N TRP A 178 -18.90 1.33 -0.99
CA TRP A 178 -18.34 0.82 -2.25
C TRP A 178 -16.92 0.30 -2.09
N ILE A 179 -16.08 0.97 -1.30
CA ILE A 179 -14.74 0.46 -0.96
C ILE A 179 -14.85 -0.89 -0.24
N SER A 180 -15.73 -0.99 0.77
CA SER A 180 -15.94 -2.21 1.54
C SER A 180 -16.45 -3.36 0.66
N VAL A 181 -17.42 -3.09 -0.21
CA VAL A 181 -17.95 -4.05 -1.19
C VAL A 181 -16.87 -4.47 -2.17
N THR A 182 -16.05 -3.54 -2.67
CA THR A 182 -14.95 -3.83 -3.60
C THR A 182 -13.92 -4.75 -2.95
N VAL A 183 -13.49 -4.45 -1.71
CA VAL A 183 -12.54 -5.29 -0.97
C VAL A 183 -13.11 -6.67 -0.68
N TRP A 184 -14.42 -6.77 -0.38
CA TRP A 184 -15.10 -8.05 -0.22
C TRP A 184 -15.12 -8.87 -1.53
N ILE A 185 -15.44 -8.23 -2.67
CA ILE A 185 -15.39 -8.89 -3.99
C ILE A 185 -13.96 -9.34 -4.31
N LEU A 186 -12.95 -8.51 -4.05
CA LEU A 186 -11.54 -8.89 -4.26
C LEU A 186 -11.15 -10.09 -3.40
N ALA A 187 -11.53 -10.10 -2.12
CA ALA A 187 -11.30 -11.25 -1.23
C ALA A 187 -12.03 -12.50 -1.73
N LEU A 188 -13.26 -12.37 -2.23
CA LEU A 188 -14.04 -13.46 -2.81
C LEU A 188 -13.35 -14.03 -4.04
N LEU A 189 -12.85 -13.17 -4.93
CA LEU A 189 -12.08 -13.58 -6.11
C LEU A 189 -10.81 -14.32 -5.72
N VAL A 190 -10.09 -13.86 -4.70
CA VAL A 190 -8.90 -14.57 -4.19
C VAL A 190 -9.27 -15.96 -3.66
N VAL A 191 -10.40 -16.10 -2.94
CA VAL A 191 -10.88 -17.40 -2.46
C VAL A 191 -11.27 -18.34 -3.62
N ILE A 192 -12.06 -17.86 -4.59
CA ILE A 192 -12.51 -18.66 -5.74
C ILE A 192 -11.32 -19.08 -6.61
N PHE A 193 -10.40 -18.16 -6.87
CA PHE A 193 -9.22 -18.40 -7.71
C PHE A 193 -7.97 -18.75 -6.90
N TYR A 194 -8.13 -19.23 -5.66
CA TYR A 194 -7.00 -19.41 -4.73
C TYR A 194 -5.90 -20.31 -5.32
N LYS A 195 -6.27 -21.40 -5.99
CA LYS A 195 -5.30 -22.30 -6.66
C LYS A 195 -4.49 -21.59 -7.76
N THR A 196 -5.14 -20.75 -8.55
CA THR A 196 -4.47 -19.99 -9.62
C THR A 196 -3.58 -18.92 -9.00
N PHE A 197 -4.09 -18.22 -7.99
CA PHE A 197 -3.39 -17.17 -7.27
C PHE A 197 -2.10 -17.67 -6.62
N THR A 198 -2.15 -18.75 -5.83
CA THR A 198 -0.96 -19.30 -5.18
C THR A 198 0.06 -19.82 -6.18
N LYS A 199 -0.38 -20.41 -7.30
CA LYS A 199 0.54 -20.84 -8.37
C LYS A 199 1.26 -19.65 -9.01
N TRP A 200 0.54 -18.54 -9.22
CA TRP A 200 1.09 -17.35 -9.86
C TRP A 200 2.12 -16.68 -8.95
N VAL A 201 1.77 -16.46 -7.70
CA VAL A 201 2.65 -15.76 -6.75
C VAL A 201 3.77 -16.66 -6.24
N GLY A 202 3.49 -17.94 -6.01
CA GLY A 202 4.49 -18.91 -5.58
C GLY A 202 5.62 -19.09 -6.60
N LYS A 203 5.30 -19.04 -7.90
CA LYS A 203 6.33 -19.17 -8.94
C LYS A 203 7.35 -18.04 -8.90
N GLU A 204 6.90 -16.79 -8.80
CA GLU A 204 7.81 -15.62 -8.78
C GLU A 204 8.68 -15.59 -7.51
N VAL A 205 8.11 -15.92 -6.35
CA VAL A 205 8.85 -15.91 -5.08
C VAL A 205 9.83 -17.08 -4.99
N VAL A 206 9.45 -18.27 -5.45
CA VAL A 206 10.37 -19.41 -5.52
C VAL A 206 11.50 -19.13 -6.49
N GLU A 207 11.23 -18.54 -7.67
CA GLU A 207 12.29 -18.17 -8.61
C GLU A 207 13.24 -17.11 -8.01
N GLY A 208 12.71 -16.12 -7.28
CA GLY A 208 13.52 -15.08 -6.62
C GLY A 208 14.39 -15.62 -5.47
N THR A 209 13.86 -16.55 -4.67
CA THR A 209 14.60 -17.19 -3.57
C THR A 209 15.65 -18.17 -4.10
N VAL A 210 15.34 -18.95 -5.14
CA VAL A 210 16.30 -19.84 -5.81
C VAL A 210 17.46 -19.04 -6.42
N GLN A 211 17.19 -17.93 -7.12
CA GLN A 211 18.26 -17.08 -7.66
C GLN A 211 19.12 -16.44 -6.57
N SER A 212 18.52 -16.01 -5.46
CA SER A 212 19.26 -15.46 -4.33
C SER A 212 20.14 -16.52 -3.66
N ALA A 213 19.62 -17.73 -3.45
CA ALA A 213 20.38 -18.85 -2.90
C ALA A 213 21.53 -19.29 -3.83
N GLU A 214 21.29 -19.33 -5.14
CA GLU A 214 22.31 -19.64 -6.15
C GLU A 214 23.46 -18.61 -6.13
N ARG A 215 23.15 -17.32 -5.98
CA ARG A 215 24.16 -16.27 -5.83
C ARG A 215 24.99 -16.45 -4.55
N ILE A 216 24.34 -16.76 -3.43
CA ILE A 216 25.04 -16.99 -2.15
C ILE A 216 25.96 -18.21 -2.24
N MET A 217 25.51 -19.32 -2.84
CA MET A 217 26.33 -20.51 -3.07
C MET A 217 27.52 -20.23 -4.01
N LYS A 218 27.31 -19.46 -5.09
CA LYS A 218 28.43 -19.06 -5.97
C LYS A 218 29.46 -18.22 -5.22
N MET A 219 29.01 -17.26 -4.40
CA MET A 219 29.90 -16.43 -3.58
C MET A 219 30.63 -17.24 -2.49
N SER A 220 30.00 -18.23 -1.87
CA SER A 220 30.67 -19.08 -0.88
C SER A 220 31.73 -19.97 -1.53
N VAL A 221 31.41 -20.59 -2.66
CA VAL A 221 32.37 -21.40 -3.43
C VAL A 221 33.54 -20.55 -3.94
N GLU A 222 33.28 -19.32 -4.38
CA GLU A 222 34.33 -18.40 -4.81
C GLU A 222 35.22 -17.96 -3.64
N ARG A 223 34.64 -17.67 -2.47
CA ARG A 223 35.40 -17.40 -1.24
C ARG A 223 36.26 -18.58 -0.82
N ASP A 224 35.74 -19.80 -0.86
CA ASP A 224 36.49 -20.99 -0.49
C ASP A 224 37.66 -21.25 -1.45
N LYS A 225 37.47 -21.00 -2.75
CA LYS A 225 38.55 -21.03 -3.74
C LYS A 225 39.62 -19.99 -3.45
N LEU A 226 39.22 -18.74 -3.20
CA LEU A 226 40.15 -17.65 -2.85
C LEU A 226 40.93 -17.97 -1.57
N ASN A 227 40.28 -18.54 -0.56
CA ASN A 227 40.92 -18.96 0.69
C ASN A 227 41.90 -20.12 0.45
N ALA A 228 41.52 -21.13 -0.34
CA ALA A 228 42.40 -22.24 -0.69
C ALA A 228 43.64 -21.77 -1.49
N ASP A 229 43.46 -20.82 -2.40
CA ASP A 229 44.56 -20.23 -3.17
C ASP A 229 45.46 -19.35 -2.28
N ALA A 230 44.90 -18.64 -1.30
CA ALA A 230 45.67 -17.89 -0.31
C ALA A 230 46.54 -18.82 0.56
N LEU A 231 45.99 -19.95 1.03
CA LEU A 231 46.73 -20.94 1.81
C LEU A 231 47.88 -21.58 1.02
N LYS A 232 47.67 -21.86 -0.27
CA LYS A 232 48.74 -22.35 -1.16
C LYS A 232 49.88 -21.34 -1.33
N ARG A 233 49.56 -20.03 -1.34
CA ARG A 233 50.55 -18.96 -1.47
C ARG A 233 51.34 -18.70 -0.19
N THR A 234 50.76 -18.94 0.98
CA THR A 234 51.45 -18.73 2.27
C THR A 234 52.39 -19.86 2.66
N GLY A 235 52.44 -20.96 1.88
CA GLY A 235 53.36 -22.09 2.14
C GLY A 235 53.04 -22.86 3.43
N GLN A 236 51.86 -22.65 4.02
CA GLN A 236 51.43 -23.44 5.17
C GLN A 236 51.00 -24.84 4.70
N PRO A 237 51.63 -25.92 5.20
CA PRO A 237 51.21 -27.28 4.88
C PRO A 237 49.78 -27.51 5.39
N THR A 238 48.90 -27.97 4.50
CA THR A 238 47.54 -28.41 4.85
C THR A 238 47.64 -29.70 5.67
N GLY A 239 47.64 -29.57 6.99
CA GLY A 239 47.55 -30.68 7.95
C GLY A 239 46.11 -31.09 8.21
#